data_AF-A0A7W0ERF0-F1
#
_entry.id   AF-A0A7W0ERF0-F1
#
_cell.length_a   1.000
_cell.length_b   1.000
_cell.length_c   1.000
_cell.angle_alpha   90.00
_cell.angle_beta   90.00
_cell.angle_gamma   90.00
#
_symmetry.space_group_name_H-M   'P 1'
#
loop_
_entity.id
_entity.type
_entity.pdbx_description
1 polymer ?
#
loop_
_entity_poly.entity_id
_entity_poly.type
_entity_poly.pdbx_seq_one_letter_code
_entity_poly.pdbx_strand_id
1 'polypeptide(L)'
;MSVQIIKKEEGKITLKCAFCHGKGTDPFEIMSKLSTCQVCGGRGEVTILEPAIECVYCSGSGVHRDQHLTCVVCAGKGMVNIKEPYETCPDCKGRGIIRGDYLPCLKCGGKGVVSKK
;
A
#
# COMPACT_ATOMS: atom_id res chain seq x y z
N MET A 1 -5.88 -7.27 -6.81
CA MET A 1 -5.54 -6.37 -7.94
C MET A 1 -4.04 -6.13 -7.86
N SER A 2 -3.28 -6.47 -8.89
CA SER A 2 -1.82 -6.34 -8.85
C SER A 2 -1.40 -4.88 -9.01
N VAL A 3 -0.38 -4.44 -8.26
CA VAL A 3 0.18 -3.09 -8.38
C VAL A 3 0.83 -2.90 -9.77
N GLN A 4 0.52 -1.79 -10.44
CA GLN A 4 1.07 -1.48 -11.76
C GLN A 4 2.32 -0.60 -11.65
N ILE A 5 3.50 -1.19 -11.89
CA ILE A 5 4.78 -0.48 -11.92
C ILE A 5 4.91 0.25 -13.27
N ILE A 6 5.21 1.54 -13.23
CA ILE A 6 5.40 2.40 -14.41
C ILE A 6 6.89 2.42 -14.80
N LYS A 7 7.77 2.68 -13.83
CA LYS A 7 9.21 2.73 -14.03
C LYS A 7 9.97 2.31 -12.78
N LYS A 8 11.17 1.76 -12.98
CA LYS A 8 12.15 1.46 -11.93
C LYS A 8 13.42 2.23 -12.20
N GLU A 9 13.94 2.88 -11.18
CA GLU A 9 15.20 3.62 -11.14
C GLU A 9 15.99 3.12 -9.93
N GLU A 10 17.29 3.41 -9.85
CA GLU A 10 18.12 2.94 -8.76
C GLU A 10 17.54 3.36 -7.39
N GLY A 11 17.13 2.37 -6.59
CA GLY A 11 16.53 2.57 -5.27
C GLY A 11 15.11 3.16 -5.26
N LYS A 12 14.43 3.27 -6.40
CA LYS A 12 13.08 3.84 -6.50
C LYS A 12 12.21 3.12 -7.53
N ILE A 13 10.95 2.90 -7.16
CA ILE A 13 9.89 2.47 -8.08
C ILE A 13 8.82 3.53 -8.18
N THR A 14 8.39 3.83 -9.40
CA THR A 14 7.19 4.64 -9.64
C THR A 14 6.10 3.72 -10.16
N LEU A 15 4.92 3.85 -9.57
CA LEU A 15 3.77 2.99 -9.82
C LEU A 15 2.54 3.85 -10.02
N LYS A 16 1.58 3.30 -10.77
CA LYS A 16 0.25 3.87 -10.87
C LYS A 16 -0.32 3.93 -9.45
N CYS A 17 -0.90 5.07 -9.08
CA CYS A 17 -1.45 5.26 -7.75
C CYS A 17 -2.55 4.22 -7.52
N ALA A 18 -2.30 3.29 -6.59
CA ALA A 18 -3.20 2.16 -6.34
C ALA A 18 -4.59 2.64 -5.91
N PHE A 19 -4.64 3.61 -4.99
CA PHE A 19 -5.88 4.15 -4.44
C PHE A 19 -6.82 4.74 -5.51
N CYS A 20 -6.32 5.60 -6.41
CA CYS A 20 -7.15 6.23 -7.45
C CYS A 20 -7.10 5.51 -8.81
N HIS A 21 -6.41 4.37 -8.88
CA HIS A 21 -6.13 3.64 -10.12
C HIS A 21 -5.56 4.52 -11.25
N GLY A 22 -4.79 5.53 -10.87
CA GLY A 22 -4.18 6.53 -11.75
C GLY A 22 -5.10 7.58 -12.36
N LYS A 23 -6.35 7.69 -11.91
CA LYS A 23 -7.25 8.78 -12.33
C LYS A 23 -6.78 10.16 -11.86
N GLY A 24 -6.07 10.22 -10.73
CA GLY A 24 -5.67 11.48 -10.11
C GLY A 24 -6.79 12.17 -9.30
N THR A 25 -8.00 11.62 -9.30
CA THR A 25 -9.16 12.13 -8.53
C THR A 25 -9.63 11.12 -7.49
N ASP A 26 -10.54 11.53 -6.61
CA ASP A 26 -11.20 10.63 -5.65
C ASP A 26 -11.83 9.40 -6.37
N PRO A 27 -11.50 8.16 -5.97
CA PRO A 27 -12.00 6.97 -6.64
C PRO A 27 -13.45 6.62 -6.28
N PHE A 28 -14.01 7.20 -5.22
CA PHE A 28 -15.29 6.79 -4.66
C PHE A 28 -16.47 7.66 -5.07
N GLU A 29 -16.22 8.76 -5.79
CA GLU A 29 -17.25 9.68 -6.29
C GLU A 29 -18.14 10.27 -5.18
N ILE A 30 -17.65 10.25 -3.93
CA ILE A 30 -18.34 10.81 -2.76
C ILE A 30 -18.01 12.30 -2.64
N MET A 31 -16.78 12.66 -2.99
CA MET A 31 -16.35 14.07 -3.05
C MET A 31 -16.65 14.67 -4.43
N SER A 32 -16.50 16.00 -4.53
CA SER A 32 -16.61 16.70 -5.82
C SER A 32 -15.72 16.03 -6.88
N LYS A 33 -16.16 15.99 -8.14
CA LYS A 33 -15.36 15.48 -9.27
C LYS A 33 -14.04 16.22 -9.47
N LEU A 34 -13.92 17.44 -8.92
CA LEU A 34 -12.70 18.24 -8.92
C LEU A 34 -11.73 17.89 -7.79
N SER A 35 -12.12 16.99 -6.87
CA SER A 35 -11.31 16.62 -5.72
C SER A 35 -10.14 15.77 -6.18
N THR A 36 -8.93 16.32 -6.01
CA THR A 36 -7.70 15.61 -6.31
C THR A 36 -7.52 14.44 -5.36
N CYS A 37 -6.91 13.37 -5.86
CA CYS A 37 -6.61 12.19 -5.06
C CYS A 37 -5.64 12.56 -3.93
N GLN A 38 -6.06 12.34 -2.69
CA GLN A 38 -5.28 12.63 -1.48
C GLN A 38 -3.92 11.90 -1.41
N VAL A 39 -3.76 10.80 -2.14
CA VAL A 39 -2.54 9.98 -2.11
C VAL A 39 -1.48 10.48 -3.09
N CYS A 40 -1.88 10.78 -4.33
CA CYS A 40 -0.96 11.20 -5.39
C CYS A 40 -1.03 12.71 -5.69
N GLY A 41 -1.92 13.45 -5.05
CA GLY A 41 -2.10 14.89 -5.25
C GLY A 41 -2.46 15.26 -6.69
N GLY A 42 -3.27 14.45 -7.39
CA GLY A 42 -3.65 14.71 -8.78
C GLY A 42 -2.79 14.02 -9.84
N ARG A 43 -1.59 13.52 -9.51
CA ARG A 43 -0.63 13.02 -10.51
C ARG A 43 -0.99 11.67 -11.15
N GLY A 44 -1.83 10.87 -10.52
CA GLY A 44 -2.14 9.50 -10.95
C GLY A 44 -1.02 8.47 -10.68
N GLU A 45 0.13 8.90 -10.18
CA GLU A 45 1.27 8.03 -9.87
C GLU A 45 1.91 8.37 -8.51
N VAL A 46 2.60 7.39 -7.93
CA VAL A 46 3.37 7.55 -6.69
C VAL A 46 4.74 6.88 -6.82
N THR A 47 5.75 7.48 -6.19
CA THR A 47 7.10 6.93 -6.10
C THR A 47 7.36 6.39 -4.70
N ILE A 48 8.02 5.24 -4.61
CA ILE A 48 8.37 4.54 -3.38
C ILE A 48 9.84 4.11 -3.47
N LEU A 49 10.55 4.10 -2.34
CA LEU A 49 11.94 3.62 -2.30
C LEU A 49 12.00 2.08 -2.41
N GLU A 50 13.09 1.52 -2.92
CA GLU A 50 13.37 0.08 -2.81
C GLU A 50 14.27 -0.21 -1.58
N PRO A 51 14.21 -1.43 -1.01
CA PRO A 51 13.32 -2.54 -1.37
C PRO A 51 11.89 -2.32 -0.88
N ALA A 52 10.92 -2.71 -1.71
CA ALA A 52 9.49 -2.61 -1.41
C ALA A 52 8.75 -3.87 -1.87
N ILE A 53 7.73 -4.25 -1.11
CA ILE A 53 6.86 -5.38 -1.43
C ILE A 53 5.41 -4.90 -1.55
N GLU A 54 4.57 -5.69 -2.22
CA GLU A 54 3.14 -5.45 -2.24
C GLU A 54 2.58 -5.46 -0.80
N CYS A 55 1.69 -4.51 -0.51
CA CYS A 55 1.08 -4.42 0.81
C CYS A 55 0.05 -5.54 0.99
N VAL A 56 0.43 -6.59 1.72
CA VAL A 56 -0.43 -7.75 1.98
C VAL A 56 -1.74 -7.39 2.69
N TYR A 57 -1.72 -6.36 3.55
CA TYR A 57 -2.89 -5.91 4.32
C TYR A 57 -4.06 -5.46 3.43
N CYS A 58 -3.77 -4.76 2.33
CA CYS A 58 -4.78 -4.30 1.37
C CYS A 58 -4.70 -5.05 0.03
N SER A 59 -3.84 -6.06 -0.07
CA SER A 59 -3.56 -6.82 -1.29
C SER A 59 -3.32 -5.91 -2.51
N GLY A 60 -2.48 -4.89 -2.31
CA GLY A 60 -2.10 -3.95 -3.36
C GLY A 60 -3.11 -2.86 -3.70
N SER A 61 -4.34 -2.87 -3.16
CA SER A 61 -5.40 -1.91 -3.56
C SER A 61 -5.15 -0.48 -3.12
N GLY A 62 -4.40 -0.28 -2.03
CA GLY A 62 -4.29 1.03 -1.39
C GLY A 62 -5.55 1.45 -0.62
N VAL A 63 -6.58 0.62 -0.56
CA VAL A 63 -7.84 0.91 0.13
C VAL A 63 -7.91 0.10 1.44
N HIS A 64 -8.41 0.72 2.50
CA HIS A 64 -8.57 0.04 3.79
C HIS A 64 -9.77 -0.91 3.74
N ARG A 65 -9.55 -2.20 3.42
CA ARG A 65 -10.54 -3.29 3.54
C ARG A 65 -11.98 -2.89 3.18
N ASP A 66 -12.14 -2.32 1.97
CA ASP A 66 -13.43 -1.90 1.38
C ASP A 66 -14.16 -0.75 2.11
N GLN A 67 -13.50 -0.14 3.09
CA GLN A 67 -13.87 1.18 3.58
C GLN A 67 -13.26 2.20 2.63
N HIS A 68 -13.99 3.25 2.28
CA HIS A 68 -13.56 4.34 1.40
C HIS A 68 -12.43 5.22 2.01
N LEU A 69 -11.48 4.58 2.68
CA LEU A 69 -10.36 5.15 3.41
C LEU A 69 -9.06 4.65 2.79
N THR A 70 -8.03 5.47 2.89
CA THR A 70 -6.68 5.07 2.49
C THR A 70 -6.19 3.94 3.40
N CYS A 71 -5.50 2.97 2.81
CA CYS A 71 -4.92 1.87 3.58
C CYS A 71 -3.93 2.42 4.60
N VAL A 72 -4.17 2.13 5.88
CA VAL A 72 -3.36 2.58 7.02
C VAL A 72 -1.92 2.04 7.02
N VAL A 73 -1.66 0.96 6.28
CA VAL A 73 -0.34 0.31 6.24
C VAL A 73 0.56 0.88 5.13
N CYS A 74 -0.01 1.13 3.95
CA CYS A 74 0.75 1.63 2.79
C CYS A 74 0.43 3.08 2.41
N ALA A 75 -0.43 3.76 3.19
CA ALA A 75 -0.92 5.11 2.93
C ALA A 75 -1.48 5.28 1.50
N GLY A 76 -2.22 4.28 1.01
CA GLY A 76 -2.83 4.32 -0.31
C GLY A 76 -1.93 4.00 -1.50
N LYS A 77 -0.65 3.72 -1.28
CA LYS A 77 0.30 3.46 -2.37
C LYS A 77 0.19 2.05 -2.94
N GLY A 78 -0.32 1.08 -2.18
CA GLY A 78 -0.41 -0.33 -2.58
C GLY A 78 0.86 -1.15 -2.31
N MET A 79 1.99 -0.50 -2.03
CA MET A 79 3.24 -1.16 -1.64
C MET A 79 3.81 -0.57 -0.35
N VAL A 80 4.65 -1.35 0.32
CA VAL A 80 5.35 -0.94 1.55
C VAL A 80 6.85 -1.15 1.42
N ASN A 81 7.59 -0.17 1.91
CA ASN A 81 9.03 -0.29 2.10
C ASN A 81 9.35 -1.34 3.16
N ILE A 82 10.41 -2.10 2.90
CA ILE A 82 10.98 -3.10 3.80
C ILE A 82 12.50 -2.89 3.92
N LYS A 83 13.11 -3.61 4.85
CA LYS A 83 14.57 -3.69 4.98
C LYS A 83 14.99 -5.12 4.74
N GLU A 84 16.00 -5.32 3.92
CA GLU A 84 16.62 -6.62 3.70
C GLU A 84 17.80 -6.83 4.66
N PRO A 85 18.06 -8.07 5.12
CA PRO A 85 17.23 -9.26 4.92
C PRO A 85 15.94 -9.22 5.76
N TYR A 86 14.88 -9.87 5.27
CA TYR A 86 13.61 -10.01 6.00
C TYR A 86 13.15 -11.46 6.07
N GLU A 87 12.18 -11.73 6.93
CA GLU A 87 11.47 -13.00 7.02
C GLU A 87 9.97 -12.81 7.15
N THR A 88 9.21 -13.86 6.80
CA THR A 88 7.78 -13.91 7.05
C THR A 88 7.49 -13.71 8.54
N CYS A 89 6.58 -12.80 8.86
CA CYS A 89 6.23 -12.51 10.24
C CYS A 89 5.64 -13.77 10.91
N PRO A 90 6.23 -14.26 12.01
CA PRO A 90 5.80 -15.51 12.63
C PRO A 90 4.40 -15.42 13.27
N ASP A 91 4.01 -14.23 13.74
CA ASP A 91 2.76 -14.03 14.47
C ASP A 91 1.53 -14.07 13.53
N CYS A 92 1.58 -13.33 12.41
CA CYS A 92 0.50 -13.33 11.43
C CYS A 92 0.68 -14.37 10.33
N LYS A 93 1.84 -15.03 10.26
CA LYS A 93 2.24 -15.99 9.21
C LYS A 93 2.14 -15.38 7.81
N GLY A 94 2.61 -14.14 7.64
CA GLY A 94 2.58 -13.44 6.35
C GLY A 94 1.28 -12.69 6.03
N ARG A 95 0.20 -12.90 6.79
CA ARG A 95 -1.12 -12.32 6.46
C ARG A 95 -1.23 -10.82 6.69
N GLY A 96 -0.35 -10.23 7.50
CA GLY A 96 -0.40 -8.81 7.85
C GLY A 96 -1.59 -8.39 8.73
N ILE A 97 -2.38 -9.34 9.22
CA ILE A 97 -3.56 -9.08 10.08
C ILE A 97 -3.54 -9.96 11.32
N ILE A 98 -4.23 -9.50 12.37
CA ILE A 98 -4.53 -10.30 13.56
C ILE A 98 -5.83 -11.09 13.30
N ARG A 99 -5.96 -12.28 13.89
CA ARG A 99 -7.21 -13.07 13.77
C ARG A 99 -8.33 -12.34 14.50
N GLY A 100 -9.42 -12.03 13.79
CA GLY A 100 -10.64 -11.45 14.37
C GLY A 100 -10.83 -9.96 14.10
N ASP A 101 -9.75 -9.21 13.81
CA ASP A 101 -9.81 -7.76 13.75
C ASP A 101 -9.47 -7.19 12.37
N TYR A 102 -10.13 -6.09 12.00
CA TYR A 102 -9.78 -5.22 10.86
C TYR A 102 -8.50 -4.40 11.14
N LEU A 103 -7.60 -4.92 11.98
CA LEU A 103 -6.42 -4.23 12.44
C LEU A 103 -5.15 -4.87 11.86
N PRO A 104 -4.16 -4.06 11.47
CA PRO A 104 -2.85 -4.57 11.07
C PRO A 104 -2.20 -5.40 12.18
N CYS A 105 -1.44 -6.42 11.79
CA CYS A 105 -0.61 -7.16 12.74
C CYS A 105 0.39 -6.22 13.44
N LEU A 106 0.29 -6.10 14.77
CA LEU A 106 1.11 -5.19 15.57
C LEU A 106 2.61 -5.44 15.44
N LYS A 107 3.04 -6.70 15.27
CA LYS A 107 4.46 -7.06 15.15
C LYS A 107 5.10 -6.61 13.83
N CYS A 108 4.39 -6.74 12.72
CA CYS A 108 4.92 -6.37 11.40
C CYS A 108 4.33 -5.06 10.84
N GLY A 109 3.46 -4.37 11.60
CA GLY A 109 2.70 -3.22 11.14
C GLY A 109 1.83 -3.51 9.91
N GLY A 110 1.41 -4.76 9.73
CA GLY A 110 0.66 -5.23 8.56
C GLY A 110 1.45 -5.46 7.27
N LYS A 111 2.78 -5.41 7.30
CA LYS A 111 3.63 -5.72 6.14
C LYS A 111 3.68 -7.22 5.80
N GLY A 112 3.32 -8.08 6.75
CA GLY A 112 3.46 -9.55 6.62
C GLY A 112 4.89 -10.07 6.82
N VAL A 113 5.87 -9.19 6.91
CA VAL A 113 7.29 -9.52 7.08
C VAL A 113 7.91 -8.67 8.19
N VAL A 114 9.01 -9.17 8.78
CA VAL A 114 9.84 -8.44 9.74
C VAL A 114 11.29 -8.46 9.27
N SER A 115 12.05 -7.39 9.54
CA SER A 115 13.48 -7.37 9.23
C SER A 115 14.23 -8.36 10.12
N LYS A 116 15.13 -9.15 9.54
CA LYS A 116 16.09 -9.94 10.30
C LYS A 116 17.12 -8.99 10.92
N LYS A 117 17.55 -9.31 12.13
CA LYS A 117 18.67 -8.64 12.78
C LYS A 117 19.99 -9.21 12.26
#